data_AF-A0A956E0M8-F1
#
_entry.id   AF-A0A956E0M8-F1
#
_cell.length_a   1.000
_cell.length_b   1.000
_cell.length_c   1.000
_cell.angle_alpha   90.00
_cell.angle_beta   90.00
_cell.angle_gamma   90.00
#
_symmetry.space_group_name_H-M   'P 1'
#
loop_
_entity.id
_entity.type
_entity.pdbx_description
1 polymer ?
#
loop_
_entity_poly.entity_id
_entity_poly.type
_entity_poly.pdbx_seq_one_letter_code
_entity_poly.pdbx_strand_id
1 'polypeptide(L)' 'DLFDWFQDVAITSSGLGLTDVNYKRNLDIVQQDRDGTTLRRWSLSRAWPVKFVAGDWDNESDENVIESVTLTFDFFELVQ' A
#
# COMPACT_ATOMS: atom_id res chain seq x y z
N ASP A 1 -1.34 4.50 9.05
CA ASP A 1 0.00 3.91 8.89
C ASP A 1 -0.10 2.72 7.92
N LEU A 2 0.97 2.41 7.17
CA LEU A 2 1.06 1.20 6.33
C LEU A 2 1.13 -0.07 7.19
N PHE A 3 1.78 0.01 8.35
CA PHE A 3 1.89 -1.12 9.26
C PHE A 3 0.54 -1.48 9.90
N ASP A 4 -0.21 -0.49 10.39
CA ASP A 4 -1.57 -0.70 10.91
C ASP A 4 -2.48 -1.34 9.85
N TRP A 5 -2.39 -0.87 8.61
CA TRP A 5 -3.18 -1.42 7.51
C TRP A 5 -2.79 -2.87 7.16
N PHE A 6 -1.52 -3.24 7.32
CA PHE A 6 -1.09 -4.63 7.19
C PHE A 6 -1.59 -5.50 8.35
N GLN A 7 -1.61 -5.00 9.58
CA GLN A 7 -2.20 -5.69 10.73
C GLN A 7 -3.72 -5.90 10.58
N ASP A 8 -4.44 -4.94 9.98
CA ASP A 8 -5.88 -5.08 9.68
C ASP A 8 -6.18 -6.30 8.78
N VAL A 9 -5.28 -6.60 7.83
CA VAL A 9 -5.41 -7.79 6.96
C VAL A 9 -5.15 -9.08 7.74
N ALA A 10 -4.20 -9.06 8.67
CA ALA A 10 -3.80 -10.21 9.47
C ALA A 10 -3.86 -9.88 10.96
N ILE A 11 -4.98 -10.20 11.63
CA ILE A 11 -5.03 -10.16 13.10
C ILE A 11 -4.11 -11.28 13.61
N THR A 12 -2.86 -10.93 13.91
CA THR A 12 -1.80 -11.86 14.35
C THR A 12 -2.18 -12.64 15.62
N SER A 13 -3.10 -12.12 16.44
CA SER A 13 -3.57 -12.78 17.67
C SER A 13 -4.66 -13.83 17.47
N SER A 14 -5.39 -13.82 16.35
CA SER A 14 -6.53 -14.72 16.12
C SER A 14 -6.41 -15.61 14.87
N GLY A 15 -5.47 -15.31 13.97
CA GLY A 15 -5.35 -16.01 12.68
C GLY A 15 -6.52 -15.76 11.73
N LEU A 16 -7.48 -14.92 12.13
CA LEU A 16 -8.64 -14.51 11.36
C LEU A 16 -8.43 -13.04 10.99
N GLY A 17 -8.15 -12.76 9.72
CA GLY A 17 -8.13 -11.38 9.22
C GLY A 17 -9.48 -10.69 9.39
N LEU A 18 -9.52 -9.36 9.27
CA LEU A 18 -10.79 -8.66 9.13
C LEU A 18 -11.54 -9.18 7.89
N THR A 19 -12.86 -9.03 7.83
CA THR A 19 -13.62 -9.32 6.61
C THR A 19 -13.23 -8.36 5.49
N ASP A 20 -13.24 -8.82 4.24
CA ASP A 20 -12.85 -8.07 3.03
C ASP A 20 -13.27 -6.60 2.99
N VAL A 21 -14.48 -6.28 3.43
CA VAL A 21 -15.01 -4.89 3.41
C VAL A 21 -14.26 -3.95 4.36
N ASN A 22 -13.64 -4.47 5.41
CA ASN A 22 -13.07 -3.67 6.49
C ASN A 22 -11.57 -3.37 6.29
N TYR A 23 -10.85 -4.18 5.51
CA TYR A 23 -9.43 -3.96 5.25
C TYR A 23 -9.13 -3.55 3.79
N LYS A 24 -9.99 -3.86 2.82
CA LYS A 24 -9.78 -3.45 1.42
C LYS A 24 -10.08 -1.97 1.25
N ARG A 25 -9.19 -1.25 0.57
CA ARG A 25 -9.27 0.20 0.36
C ARG A 25 -9.17 0.54 -1.13
N ASN A 26 -9.86 1.58 -1.58
CA ASN A 26 -9.66 2.12 -2.92
C ASN A 26 -8.48 3.10 -2.90
N LEU A 27 -7.65 3.08 -3.94
CA LEU A 27 -6.42 3.88 -4.01
C LEU A 27 -6.27 4.48 -5.41
N ASP A 28 -5.63 5.64 -5.48
CA ASP A 28 -5.23 6.26 -6.75
C ASP A 28 -3.72 6.35 -6.84
N ILE A 29 -3.16 5.88 -7.96
CA ILE A 29 -1.78 6.19 -8.36
C ILE A 29 -1.87 7.36 -9.34
N VAL A 30 -1.31 8.50 -8.95
CA VAL A 30 -1.35 9.73 -9.73
C VAL A 30 0.05 10.04 -10.24
N GLN A 31 0.22 10.05 -11.55
CA GLN A 31 1.44 10.56 -12.18
C GLN A 31 1.28 12.08 -12.38
N GLN A 32 2.15 12.84 -11.76
CA GLN A 32 2.21 14.30 -11.90
C GLN A 32 3.39 14.72 -12.79
N ASP A 33 3.21 15.82 -13.52
CA ASP A 33 4.30 16.56 -14.16
C ASP A 33 4.98 17.49 -13.14
N ARG A 34 6.12 18.08 -13.51
CA ARG A 34 6.94 18.96 -12.65
C ARG A 34 6.21 20.21 -12.18
N ASP A 35 5.16 20.61 -12.90
CA ASP A 35 4.28 21.73 -12.56
C ASP A 35 3.12 21.33 -11.63
N GLY A 36 3.01 20.04 -11.27
CA GLY A 36 1.93 19.48 -10.46
C GLY A 36 0.70 19.05 -11.25
N THR A 37 0.68 19.23 -12.58
CA THR A 37 -0.41 18.79 -13.45
C THR A 37 -0.50 17.26 -13.44
N THR A 38 -1.71 16.72 -13.27
CA THR A 38 -1.90 15.26 -13.35
C THR A 38 -1.86 14.82 -14.82
N LEU A 39 -0.88 13.99 -15.16
CA LEU A 39 -0.73 13.40 -16.48
C LEU A 39 -1.57 12.15 -16.65
N ARG A 40 -1.58 11.28 -15.63
CA ARG A 40 -2.30 10.00 -15.62
C ARG A 40 -2.78 9.66 -14.22
N ARG A 41 -3.90 8.96 -14.14
CA ARG A 41 -4.43 8.42 -12.89
C ARG A 41 -4.87 6.98 -13.09
N TRP A 42 -4.31 6.08 -12.28
CA TRP A 42 -4.81 4.73 -12.13
C TRP A 42 -5.61 4.62 -10.83
N SER A 43 -6.87 4.21 -10.94
CA SER A 43 -7.70 3.91 -9.77
C SER A 43 -7.72 2.41 -9.54
N LEU A 44 -7.29 2.00 -8.34
CA LEU A 44 -7.25 0.63 -7.85
C LEU A 44 -8.47 0.40 -6.98
N SER A 45 -9.27 -0.60 -7.34
CA SER A 45 -10.42 -1.00 -6.53
C SER A 45 -10.06 -2.10 -5.56
N ARG A 46 -10.48 -1.90 -4.30
CA ARG A 46 -10.37 -2.89 -3.22
C ARG A 46 -8.97 -3.47 -3.09
N ALA A 47 -7.95 -2.61 -2.96
CA ALA A 47 -6.59 -3.04 -2.73
C ALA A 47 -6.36 -3.43 -1.25
N TRP A 48 -5.43 -4.35 -0.99
CA TRP A 48 -4.98 -4.71 0.35
C TRP A 48 -3.50 -5.14 0.35
N PRO A 49 -2.78 -4.94 1.47
CA PRO A 49 -1.39 -5.35 1.58
C PRO A 49 -1.25 -6.86 1.81
N VAL A 50 -0.29 -7.48 1.12
CA VAL A 50 0.04 -8.91 1.24
C VAL A 50 1.46 -9.14 1.77
N LYS A 51 2.32 -8.12 1.70
CA LYS A 51 3.68 -8.16 2.23
C LYS A 51 4.07 -6.77 2.70
N PHE A 52 4.69 -6.70 3.87
CA PHE A 52 5.26 -5.48 4.42
C PHE A 52 6.76 -5.69 4.67
N VAL A 53 7.55 -4.68 4.32
CA VAL A 53 9.00 -4.62 4.55
C VAL A 53 9.25 -3.30 5.28
N ALA A 54 9.56 -3.38 6.57
CA ALA A 54 9.82 -2.23 7.44
C ALA A 54 11.16 -1.51 7.14
N GLY A 55 11.95 -2.06 6.21
CA GLY A 55 13.35 -1.69 6.00
C GLY A 55 14.27 -2.38 7.01
N ASP A 56 15.52 -2.59 6.62
CA ASP A 56 16.53 -3.15 7.53
C ASP A 56 17.07 -2.04 8.42
N TRP A 57 17.04 -2.26 9.73
CA TRP A 57 17.66 -1.35 10.69
C TRP A 57 19.16 -1.64 10.73
N ASP A 58 19.88 -1.04 9.79
CA ASP A 58 21.33 -1.05 9.76
C ASP A 58 21.88 0.29 10.24
N ASN A 59 22.74 0.26 11.26
CA ASN A 59 23.37 1.45 11.85
C ASN A 59 24.76 1.73 11.26
N GLU A 60 25.23 0.91 10.31
CA GLU A 60 26.51 1.09 9.62
C GLU A 60 26.35 1.71 8.22
N SER A 61 25.12 1.90 7.73
CA SER A 61 24.83 2.40 6.39
C SER A 61 24.26 3.82 6.43
N ASP A 62 24.81 4.73 5.61
CA ASP A 62 24.28 6.10 5.39
C ASP A 62 22.98 6.11 4.53
N GLU A 63 22.39 4.95 4.28
CA GLU A 63 21.17 4.81 3.47
C GLU A 63 19.91 5.19 4.25
N ASN A 64 18.95 5.79 3.56
CA ASN A 64 17.65 6.07 4.12
C ASN A 64 16.86 4.75 4.25
N VAL A 65 16.27 4.51 5.42
CA VAL A 65 15.35 3.39 5.62
C VAL A 65 14.11 3.60 4.76
N ILE A 66 13.86 2.70 3.81
CA ILE A 66 12.69 2.71 2.95
C ILE A 66 11.73 1.61 3.40
N GLU A 67 10.54 2.01 3.80
CA GLU A 67 9.43 1.08 4.01
C GLU A 67 8.76 0.76 2.69
N SER A 68 8.45 -0.53 2.47
CA SER A 68 7.80 -0.99 1.25
C SER A 68 6.64 -1.93 1.56
N VAL A 69 5.54 -1.76 0.82
CA VAL A 69 4.36 -2.61 0.93
C VAL A 69 4.00 -3.16 -0.45
N THR A 70 3.74 -4.46 -0.53
CA THR A 70 3.20 -5.10 -1.73
C THR A 70 1.69 -5.19 -1.60
N LEU A 71 0.96 -4.64 -2.57
CA LEU A 71 -0.50 -4.63 -2.59
C LEU A 71 -1.02 -5.64 -3.62
N THR A 72 -2.14 -6.28 -3.29
CA THR A 72 -3.02 -6.97 -4.24
C THR A 72 -4.28 -6.13 -4.44
N PHE A 73 -4.90 -6.20 -5.61
CA PHE A 73 -6.11 -5.45 -5.98
C PHE A 73 -7.02 -6.33 -6.82
N ASP A 74 -8.33 -6.02 -6.81
CA ASP A 74 -9.31 -6.77 -7.61
C ASP A 74 -9.22 -6.36 -9.09
N PHE A 75 -9.27 -5.06 -9.37
CA PHE A 75 -9.09 -4.51 -10.72
C PHE A 75 -8.57 -3.07 -10.65
N PHE A 76 -8.03 -2.60 -11.78
CA PHE A 76 -7.60 -1.23 -11.95
C PHE A 76 -8.18 -0.62 -13.22
N GLU A 77 -8.38 0.69 -13.22
CA GLU A 77 -8.80 1.45 -14.39
C GLU A 77 -7.88 2.65 -14.61
N LEU A 78 -7.63 2.98 -15.88
CA LEU A 78 -6.96 4.22 -16.28
C LEU A 78 -8.06 5.26 -16.51
N VAL A 79 -8.14 6.24 -15.62
CA VAL A 79 -9.20 7.26 -15.65
C VAL A 79 -8.86 8.40 -16.63
N GLN A 80 -7.56 8.60 -16.89
CA GLN A 80 -7.04 9.71 -17.69
C GLN A 80 -5.71 9.39 -18.37
#